data_AF-A0A838EWD4-F1
#
_entry.id   AF-A0A838EWD4-F1
#
_cell.length_a   1.000
_cell.length_b   1.000
_cell.length_c   1.000
_cell.angle_alpha   90.00
_cell.angle_beta   90.00
_cell.angle_gamma   90.00
#
_symmetry.space_group_name_H-M   'P 1'
#
loop_
_entity.id
_entity.type
_entity.pdbx_description
1 polymer ?
#
loop_
_entity_poly.entity_id
_entity_poly.type
_entity_poly.pdbx_seq_one_letter_code
_entity_poly.pdbx_strand_id
1 'polypeptide(L)'
;MDSSFLTGLHITLGLFACLLLIKMMVQFGLPNHPARFVCYVVGLCVATYFIGLAATDLNLLSPWVWMKWRALPLIAGSLCILFQTIMLVGSFSLMQEKVISRLPLMAALLCFAFFPSQADAFMTCFLILGGLFLIISVKKARYQKRLYFKMLMLFLIHLGLNWINVYAAYVIGQILLLFFIFYVFLFEHTFGIAALVDDFKESLEGDLK
;
A
#
# COMPACT_ATOMS: atom_id res chain seq x y z
N MET A 1 -23.78 -6.21 -19.01
CA MET A 1 -22.97 -5.09 -19.51
C MET A 1 -21.51 -5.39 -19.23
N ASP A 2 -20.94 -6.05 -20.22
CA ASP A 2 -19.55 -6.18 -20.66
C ASP A 2 -18.46 -6.28 -19.58
N SER A 3 -18.08 -7.53 -19.28
CA SER A 3 -16.84 -7.89 -18.59
C SER A 3 -15.62 -7.18 -19.18
N SER A 4 -15.63 -6.86 -20.49
CA SER A 4 -14.53 -6.20 -21.19
C SER A 4 -14.20 -4.80 -20.64
N PHE A 5 -15.18 -4.04 -20.13
CA PHE A 5 -14.91 -2.73 -19.51
C PHE A 5 -14.14 -2.89 -18.21
N LEU A 6 -14.58 -3.82 -17.35
CA LEU A 6 -13.94 -4.11 -16.08
C LEU A 6 -12.51 -4.63 -16.27
N THR A 7 -12.34 -5.54 -17.24
CA THR A 7 -11.03 -6.07 -17.64
C THR A 7 -10.11 -4.95 -18.12
N GLY A 8 -10.59 -4.06 -19.00
CA GLY A 8 -9.82 -2.90 -19.47
C GLY A 8 -9.41 -1.99 -18.33
N LEU A 9 -10.28 -1.80 -17.34
CA LEU A 9 -10.00 -0.99 -16.17
C LEU A 9 -8.96 -1.65 -15.25
N HIS A 10 -9.05 -2.96 -14.99
CA HIS A 10 -8.03 -3.69 -14.21
C HIS A 10 -6.66 -3.68 -14.90
N ILE A 11 -6.61 -3.83 -16.22
CA ILE A 11 -5.36 -3.71 -17.00
C ILE A 11 -4.77 -2.31 -16.83
N THR A 12 -5.61 -1.27 -16.98
CA THR A 12 -5.18 0.12 -16.85
C THR A 12 -4.63 0.40 -15.45
N LEU A 13 -5.32 -0.05 -14.40
CA LEU A 13 -4.87 0.05 -13.01
C LEU A 13 -3.55 -0.68 -12.78
N GLY A 14 -3.40 -1.90 -13.31
CA GLY A 14 -2.17 -2.68 -13.22
C GLY A 14 -0.98 -1.97 -13.87
N LEU A 15 -1.17 -1.42 -15.07
CA LEU A 15 -0.16 -0.65 -15.78
C LEU A 15 0.24 0.62 -15.02
N PHE A 16 -0.74 1.40 -14.54
CA PHE A 16 -0.45 2.61 -13.75
C PHE A 16 0.27 2.30 -12.44
N ALA A 17 -0.11 1.22 -11.74
CA ALA A 17 0.57 0.80 -10.53
C ALA A 17 2.01 0.34 -10.81
N CYS A 18 2.27 -0.33 -11.94
CA CYS A 18 3.63 -0.65 -12.38
C CYS A 18 4.45 0.60 -12.71
N LEU A 19 3.86 1.55 -13.45
CA LEU A 19 4.53 2.82 -13.78
C LEU A 19 4.85 3.62 -12.52
N LEU A 20 3.96 3.62 -11.53
CA LEU A 20 4.21 4.21 -10.22
C LEU A 20 5.41 3.54 -9.53
N LEU A 21 5.46 2.20 -9.49
CA LEU A 21 6.57 1.47 -8.90
C LEU A 21 7.91 1.76 -9.61
N ILE A 22 7.91 1.77 -10.95
CA ILE A 22 9.09 2.11 -11.75
C ILE A 22 9.52 3.55 -11.48
N LYS A 23 8.57 4.49 -11.42
CA LYS A 23 8.85 5.88 -11.09
C LYS A 23 9.45 6.02 -9.69
N MET A 24 8.92 5.30 -8.69
CA MET A 24 9.52 5.23 -7.36
C MET A 24 10.96 4.72 -7.41
N MET A 25 11.23 3.64 -8.15
CA MET A 25 12.57 3.08 -8.36
C MET A 25 13.54 4.10 -8.95
N VAL A 26 13.12 4.80 -10.00
CA VAL A 26 13.94 5.81 -10.69
C VAL A 26 14.19 7.04 -9.79
N GLN A 27 13.19 7.50 -9.05
CA GLN A 27 13.29 8.72 -8.25
C GLN A 27 14.00 8.51 -6.91
N PHE A 28 13.78 7.38 -6.25
CA PHE A 28 14.28 7.15 -4.88
C PHE A 28 15.49 6.21 -4.80
N GLY A 29 15.83 5.52 -5.90
CA GLY A 29 16.93 4.55 -5.95
C GLY A 29 16.70 3.36 -5.00
N LEU A 30 17.78 2.67 -4.63
CA LEU A 30 17.67 1.50 -3.75
C LEU A 30 17.08 1.84 -2.36
N PRO A 31 16.20 0.99 -1.80
CA PRO A 31 15.56 1.24 -0.51
C PRO A 31 16.54 1.00 0.66
N ASN A 32 17.40 1.98 0.93
CA ASN A 32 18.38 1.92 2.02
C ASN A 32 17.77 2.28 3.40
N HIS A 33 16.53 2.77 3.43
CA HIS A 33 15.82 3.20 4.64
C HIS A 33 14.53 2.37 4.85
N PRO A 34 14.18 1.97 6.10
CA PRO A 34 13.00 1.16 6.38
C PRO A 34 11.70 1.80 5.86
N ALA A 35 11.51 3.11 6.03
CA ALA A 35 10.33 3.81 5.49
C ALA A 35 10.24 3.73 3.95
N ARG A 36 11.36 3.86 3.23
CA ARG A 36 11.40 3.68 1.77
C ARG A 36 11.07 2.24 1.41
N PHE A 37 11.69 1.27 2.06
CA PHE A 37 11.42 -0.15 1.86
C PHE A 37 9.93 -0.47 2.00
N VAL A 38 9.27 0.03 3.04
CA VAL A 38 7.84 -0.21 3.25
C VAL A 38 6.99 0.45 2.16
N CYS A 39 7.29 1.68 1.73
CA CYS A 39 6.59 2.30 0.60
C CYS A 39 6.72 1.49 -0.70
N TYR A 40 7.90 0.93 -0.97
CA TYR A 40 8.12 0.03 -2.11
C TYR A 40 7.30 -1.25 -2.00
N VAL A 41 7.26 -1.86 -0.82
CA VAL A 41 6.45 -3.06 -0.58
C VAL A 41 4.97 -2.77 -0.82
N VAL A 42 4.45 -1.62 -0.35
CA VAL A 42 3.06 -1.24 -0.60
C VAL A 42 2.80 -1.01 -2.09
N GLY A 43 3.68 -0.30 -2.79
CA GLY A 43 3.58 -0.12 -4.25
C GLY A 43 3.57 -1.45 -5.00
N LEU A 44 4.44 -2.39 -4.60
CA LEU A 44 4.50 -3.74 -5.17
C LEU A 44 3.22 -4.53 -4.89
N CYS A 45 2.66 -4.42 -3.67
CA CYS A 45 1.41 -5.07 -3.32
C CYS A 45 0.24 -4.56 -4.18
N VAL A 46 0.15 -3.24 -4.39
CA VAL A 46 -0.88 -2.63 -5.25
C VAL A 46 -0.71 -3.10 -6.70
N ALA A 47 0.52 -3.07 -7.24
CA ALA A 47 0.80 -3.52 -8.60
C ALA A 47 0.46 -5.01 -8.80
N THR A 48 0.96 -5.88 -7.92
CA THR A 48 0.69 -7.32 -7.98
C THR A 48 -0.78 -7.65 -7.82
N TYR A 49 -1.52 -6.89 -7.00
CA TYR A 49 -2.96 -7.04 -6.86
C TYR A 49 -3.71 -6.80 -8.17
N PHE A 50 -3.48 -5.65 -8.82
CA PHE A 50 -4.19 -5.31 -10.05
C PHE A 50 -3.73 -6.14 -11.27
N ILE A 51 -2.44 -6.47 -11.35
CA ILE A 51 -1.93 -7.40 -12.36
C ILE A 51 -2.58 -8.77 -12.20
N GLY A 52 -2.70 -9.29 -10.98
CA GLY A 52 -3.33 -10.58 -10.72
C GLY A 52 -4.82 -10.60 -11.07
N LEU A 53 -5.55 -9.51 -10.78
CA LEU A 53 -6.94 -9.34 -11.24
C LEU A 53 -7.03 -9.32 -12.77
N ALA A 54 -6.21 -8.50 -13.44
CA ALA A 54 -6.21 -8.43 -14.90
C ALA A 54 -5.84 -9.79 -15.54
N ALA A 55 -4.87 -10.51 -14.98
CA ALA A 55 -4.48 -11.84 -15.45
C ALA A 55 -5.59 -12.87 -15.26
N THR A 56 -6.38 -12.75 -14.20
CA THR A 56 -7.55 -13.61 -13.96
C THR A 56 -8.66 -13.32 -14.98
N ASP A 57 -8.94 -12.04 -15.24
CA ASP A 57 -9.96 -11.63 -16.22
C ASP A 57 -9.59 -12.02 -17.66
N LEU A 58 -8.30 -12.01 -17.99
CA LEU A 58 -7.76 -12.47 -19.27
C LEU A 58 -7.63 -13.99 -19.38
N ASN A 59 -8.07 -14.75 -18.37
CA ASN A 59 -7.92 -16.21 -18.27
C ASN A 59 -6.46 -16.71 -18.32
N LEU A 60 -5.49 -15.85 -18.03
CA LEU A 60 -4.07 -16.22 -17.90
C LEU A 60 -3.79 -16.90 -16.55
N LEU A 61 -4.59 -16.56 -15.53
CA LEU A 61 -4.52 -17.13 -14.19
C LEU A 61 -5.90 -17.68 -13.81
N SER A 62 -5.95 -18.90 -13.25
CA SER A 62 -7.23 -19.43 -12.78
C SER A 62 -7.75 -18.64 -11.57
N PRO A 63 -9.07 -18.36 -11.47
CA PRO A 63 -9.64 -17.64 -10.34
C PRO A 63 -9.36 -18.31 -8.99
N TRP A 64 -9.28 -19.63 -8.97
CA TRP A 64 -8.95 -20.41 -7.77
C TRP A 64 -7.53 -20.18 -7.28
N VAL A 65 -6.56 -20.09 -8.21
CA VAL A 65 -5.18 -19.75 -7.86
C VAL A 65 -5.12 -18.31 -7.38
N TRP A 66 -5.81 -17.39 -8.06
CA TRP A 66 -5.85 -15.99 -7.64
C TRP A 66 -6.44 -15.80 -6.23
N MET A 67 -7.53 -16.48 -5.90
CA MET A 67 -8.13 -16.41 -4.56
C MET A 67 -7.17 -16.83 -3.44
N LYS A 68 -6.24 -17.75 -3.70
CA LYS A 68 -5.20 -18.11 -2.73
C LYS A 68 -4.11 -17.05 -2.67
N TRP A 69 -3.61 -16.63 -3.84
CA TRP A 69 -2.45 -15.73 -3.94
C TRP A 69 -2.75 -14.29 -3.55
N ARG A 70 -4.01 -13.83 -3.71
CA ARG A 70 -4.41 -12.45 -3.36
C ARG A 70 -4.19 -12.11 -1.89
N ALA A 71 -4.15 -13.10 -1.00
CA ALA A 71 -3.92 -12.88 0.43
C ALA A 71 -2.57 -12.19 0.70
N LEU A 72 -1.54 -12.51 -0.09
CA LEU A 72 -0.20 -11.95 0.07
C LEU A 72 -0.16 -10.42 -0.11
N PRO A 73 -0.56 -9.84 -1.26
CA PRO A 73 -0.52 -8.40 -1.44
C PRO A 73 -1.47 -7.65 -0.49
N LEU A 74 -2.63 -8.22 -0.16
CA LEU A 74 -3.59 -7.58 0.74
C LEU A 74 -3.04 -7.44 2.17
N ILE A 75 -2.46 -8.51 2.70
CA ILE A 75 -1.96 -8.54 4.09
C ILE A 75 -0.63 -7.83 4.20
N ALA A 76 0.31 -8.08 3.27
CA ALA A 76 1.59 -7.39 3.29
C ALA A 76 1.38 -5.87 3.17
N GLY A 77 0.53 -5.43 2.23
CA GLY A 77 0.23 -4.01 2.04
C GLY A 77 -0.40 -3.35 3.26
N SER A 78 -1.43 -3.96 3.85
CA SER A 78 -2.13 -3.39 5.01
C SER A 78 -1.29 -3.40 6.29
N LEU A 79 -0.52 -4.46 6.55
CA LEU A 79 0.43 -4.49 7.68
C LEU A 79 1.55 -3.47 7.50
N CYS A 80 2.07 -3.30 6.28
CA CYS A 80 3.05 -2.26 5.99
C CYS A 80 2.54 -0.87 6.39
N ILE A 81 1.28 -0.53 6.06
CA ILE A 81 0.65 0.73 6.46
C ILE A 81 0.54 0.82 8.00
N LEU A 82 0.03 -0.23 8.65
CA LEU A 82 -0.10 -0.28 10.11
C LEU A 82 1.25 -0.06 10.80
N PHE A 83 2.28 -0.83 10.43
CA PHE A 83 3.61 -0.72 11.03
C PHE A 83 4.26 0.64 10.74
N GLN A 84 4.06 1.22 9.56
CA GLN A 84 4.50 2.60 9.30
C GLN A 84 3.81 3.62 10.22
N THR A 85 2.49 3.50 10.44
CA THR A 85 1.78 4.39 11.38
C THR A 85 2.22 4.17 12.83
N ILE A 86 2.56 2.94 13.22
CA ILE A 86 3.14 2.64 14.54
C ILE A 86 4.53 3.24 14.67
N MET A 87 5.39 3.08 13.66
CA MET A 87 6.74 3.68 13.64
C MET A 87 6.68 5.19 13.74
N LEU A 88 5.72 5.81 13.08
CA LEU A 88 5.49 7.24 13.25
C LEU A 88 5.14 7.59 14.68
N VAL A 89 4.27 6.86 15.36
CA VAL A 89 3.85 7.20 16.73
C VAL A 89 4.98 6.91 17.72
N GLY A 90 5.66 5.78 17.57
CA GLY A 90 6.79 5.38 18.42
C GLY A 90 8.07 6.19 18.18
N SER A 91 9.01 6.08 19.11
CA SER A 91 10.37 6.58 18.99
C SER A 91 11.30 5.37 18.90
N PHE A 92 11.24 4.66 17.77
CA PHE A 92 12.04 3.46 17.55
C PHE A 92 13.45 3.80 17.08
N SER A 93 14.43 2.99 17.47
CA SER A 93 15.77 3.10 16.91
C SER A 93 15.79 2.56 15.47
N LEU A 94 16.78 2.99 14.68
CA LEU A 94 16.91 2.58 13.29
C LEU A 94 17.08 1.06 13.12
N MET A 95 17.70 0.38 14.09
CA MET A 95 17.77 -1.08 14.12
C MET A 95 16.41 -1.73 14.39
N GLN A 96 15.60 -1.17 15.30
CA GLN A 96 14.24 -1.64 15.54
C GLN A 96 13.37 -1.45 14.29
N GLU A 97 13.45 -0.30 13.63
CA GLU A 97 12.69 -0.06 12.39
C GLU A 97 13.06 -1.03 11.25
N LYS A 98 14.35 -1.39 11.13
CA LYS A 98 14.80 -2.40 10.15
C LYS A 98 14.23 -3.78 10.43
N VAL A 99 14.14 -4.18 11.69
CA VAL A 99 13.56 -5.48 12.06
C VAL A 99 12.05 -5.46 11.85
N ILE A 100 11.37 -4.42 12.34
CA ILE A 100 9.92 -4.28 12.26
C ILE A 100 9.45 -4.19 10.81
N SER A 101 10.20 -3.54 9.92
CA SER A 101 9.83 -3.42 8.49
C SER A 101 9.78 -4.75 7.72
N ARG A 102 10.35 -5.84 8.27
CA ARG A 102 10.31 -7.20 7.70
C ARG A 102 9.12 -8.03 8.19
N LEU A 103 8.56 -7.69 9.35
CA LEU A 103 7.43 -8.40 9.96
C LEU A 103 6.19 -8.46 9.06
N PRO A 104 5.80 -7.40 8.31
CA PRO A 104 4.66 -7.46 7.39
C PRO A 104 4.76 -8.60 6.38
N LEU A 105 5.94 -8.84 5.81
CA LEU A 105 6.16 -9.89 4.81
C LEU A 105 6.08 -11.28 5.45
N MET A 106 6.68 -11.47 6.62
CA MET A 106 6.63 -12.74 7.34
C MET A 106 5.19 -13.08 7.76
N ALA A 107 4.45 -12.11 8.28
CA ALA A 107 3.05 -12.27 8.66
C ALA A 107 2.15 -12.54 7.45
N ALA A 108 2.39 -11.89 6.31
CA ALA A 108 1.67 -12.17 5.07
C ALA A 108 1.89 -13.61 4.57
N LEU A 109 3.13 -14.11 4.62
CA LEU A 109 3.44 -15.50 4.26
C LEU A 109 2.75 -16.51 5.20
N LEU A 110 2.74 -16.23 6.51
CA LEU A 110 2.03 -17.06 7.48
C LEU A 110 0.52 -17.08 7.21
N CYS A 111 -0.09 -15.93 6.96
CA CYS A 111 -1.53 -15.89 6.68
C CYS A 111 -1.87 -16.56 5.34
N PHE A 112 -1.03 -16.42 4.32
CA PHE A 112 -1.17 -17.16 3.07
C PHE A 112 -1.14 -18.68 3.29
N ALA A 113 -0.26 -19.18 4.17
CA ALA A 113 -0.14 -20.60 4.45
C ALA A 113 -1.31 -21.17 5.26
N PHE A 114 -1.79 -20.45 6.28
CA PHE A 114 -2.75 -20.98 7.25
C PHE A 114 -4.19 -20.45 7.09
N PHE A 115 -4.37 -19.20 6.68
CA PHE A 115 -5.68 -18.52 6.70
C PHE A 115 -5.96 -17.66 5.44
N PRO A 116 -5.75 -18.15 4.21
CA PRO A 116 -5.89 -17.34 3.00
C PRO A 116 -7.33 -16.82 2.80
N SER A 117 -8.35 -17.54 3.26
CA SER A 117 -9.76 -17.13 3.16
C SER A 117 -10.12 -15.98 4.11
N GLN A 118 -9.34 -15.75 5.16
CA GLN A 118 -9.59 -14.68 6.14
C GLN A 118 -8.81 -13.39 5.82
N ALA A 119 -8.07 -13.35 4.71
CA ALA A 119 -7.20 -12.23 4.36
C ALA A 119 -7.93 -10.89 4.29
N ASP A 120 -9.16 -10.88 3.77
CA ASP A 120 -9.99 -9.67 3.69
C ASP A 120 -10.36 -9.13 5.09
N ALA A 121 -10.65 -10.02 6.04
CA ALA A 121 -10.94 -9.66 7.43
C ALA A 121 -9.69 -9.12 8.16
N PHE A 122 -8.53 -9.77 7.97
CA PHE A 122 -7.27 -9.28 8.51
C PHE A 122 -6.89 -7.91 7.95
N MET A 123 -6.99 -7.73 6.63
CA MET A 123 -6.77 -6.44 5.98
C MET A 123 -7.66 -5.35 6.58
N THR A 124 -8.96 -5.64 6.74
CA THR A 124 -9.92 -4.70 7.34
C THR A 124 -9.48 -4.27 8.74
N CYS A 125 -9.12 -5.24 9.59
CA CYS A 125 -8.65 -5.00 10.95
C CYS A 125 -7.39 -4.11 10.97
N PHE A 126 -6.40 -4.42 10.13
CA PHE A 126 -5.13 -3.67 10.09
C PHE A 126 -5.32 -2.25 9.58
N LEU A 127 -6.22 -2.01 8.61
CA LEU A 127 -6.52 -0.68 8.12
C LEU A 127 -7.26 0.17 9.16
N ILE A 128 -8.21 -0.42 9.91
CA ILE A 128 -8.89 0.27 11.00
C ILE A 128 -7.88 0.68 12.08
N LEU A 129 -7.02 -0.26 12.50
CA LEU A 129 -5.97 0.02 13.47
C LEU A 129 -5.02 1.12 12.97
N GLY A 130 -4.57 1.04 11.70
CA GLY A 130 -3.70 2.05 11.10
C GLY A 130 -4.36 3.43 11.05
N GLY A 131 -5.66 3.49 10.72
CA GLY A 131 -6.45 4.72 10.73
C GLY A 131 -6.55 5.33 12.14
N LEU A 132 -6.80 4.50 13.16
CA LEU A 132 -6.82 4.94 14.56
C LEU A 132 -5.47 5.51 14.99
N PHE A 133 -4.36 4.84 14.69
CA PHE A 133 -3.03 5.36 14.98
C PHE A 133 -2.74 6.67 14.25
N LEU A 134 -3.19 6.82 13.01
CA LEU A 134 -3.02 8.04 12.23
C LEU A 134 -3.78 9.23 12.87
N ILE A 135 -4.99 9.01 13.36
CA ILE A 135 -5.79 10.02 14.10
C ILE A 135 -5.11 10.41 15.42
N ILE A 136 -4.60 9.43 16.18
CA ILE A 136 -3.90 9.66 17.46
C ILE A 136 -2.58 10.42 17.24
N SER A 137 -1.96 10.30 16.08
CA SER A 137 -0.75 11.06 15.75
C SER A 137 -1.11 12.55 15.54
N VAL A 138 -1.19 13.34 16.61
CA VAL A 138 -1.54 14.77 16.52
C VAL A 138 -0.32 15.64 16.24
N LYS A 139 0.87 15.30 16.75
CA LYS A 139 2.04 16.20 16.78
C LYS A 139 3.19 15.93 15.79
N LYS A 140 3.18 14.83 15.03
CA LYS A 140 4.32 14.44 14.17
C LYS A 140 4.23 14.92 12.71
N ALA A 141 5.36 14.88 12.00
CA ALA A 141 5.60 15.49 10.68
C ALA A 141 4.40 15.44 9.72
N ARG A 142 3.89 16.64 9.39
CA ARG A 142 2.69 16.85 8.54
C ARG A 142 2.82 16.16 7.19
N TYR A 143 4.04 16.11 6.66
CA TYR A 143 4.38 15.51 5.38
C TYR A 143 4.16 13.99 5.38
N GLN A 144 4.77 13.33 6.36
CA GLN A 144 4.64 11.89 6.60
C GLN A 144 3.18 11.48 6.74
N LYS A 145 2.37 12.18 7.54
CA LYS A 145 0.94 11.86 7.67
C LYS A 145 0.19 11.94 6.35
N ARG A 146 0.49 12.92 5.49
CA ARG A 146 -0.14 13.04 4.17
C ARG A 146 0.21 11.85 3.28
N LEU A 147 1.46 11.39 3.32
CA LEU A 147 1.91 10.18 2.63
C LEU A 147 1.09 8.96 3.06
N TYR A 148 1.00 8.72 4.37
CA TYR A 148 0.28 7.54 4.89
C TYR A 148 -1.23 7.63 4.71
N PHE A 149 -1.81 8.83 4.81
CA PHE A 149 -3.21 9.04 4.48
C PHE A 149 -3.50 8.67 3.03
N LYS A 150 -2.61 9.03 2.09
CA LYS A 150 -2.76 8.63 0.69
C LYS A 150 -2.69 7.11 0.51
N MET A 151 -1.73 6.45 1.16
CA MET A 151 -1.59 4.99 1.12
C MET A 151 -2.80 4.28 1.74
N LEU A 152 -3.33 4.79 2.85
CA LEU A 152 -4.50 4.27 3.54
C LEU A 152 -5.78 4.44 2.69
N MET A 153 -5.93 5.57 1.99
CA MET A 153 -7.06 5.80 1.08
C MET A 153 -7.11 4.82 -0.08
N LEU A 154 -5.97 4.38 -0.64
CA LEU A 154 -5.94 3.34 -1.69
C LEU A 154 -6.65 2.06 -1.22
N PHE A 155 -6.35 1.62 -0.01
CA PHE A 155 -6.92 0.39 0.55
C PHE A 155 -8.33 0.56 1.09
N LEU A 156 -8.67 1.72 1.67
CA LEU A 156 -10.04 2.00 2.13
C LEU A 156 -11.03 2.10 0.98
N ILE A 157 -10.64 2.74 -0.12
CA ILE A 157 -11.46 2.77 -1.34
C ILE A 157 -11.70 1.33 -1.78
N HIS A 158 -10.65 0.53 -1.97
CA HIS A 158 -10.79 -0.88 -2.35
C HIS A 158 -11.72 -1.69 -1.40
N LEU A 159 -11.56 -1.51 -0.09
CA LEU A 159 -12.33 -2.23 0.92
C LEU A 159 -13.81 -1.83 0.97
N GLY A 160 -14.10 -0.53 0.95
CA GLY A 160 -15.48 -0.03 0.94
C GLY A 160 -16.26 -0.51 -0.28
N LEU A 161 -15.57 -0.73 -1.40
CA LEU A 161 -16.18 -1.15 -2.66
C LEU A 161 -16.41 -2.66 -2.75
N ASN A 162 -15.56 -3.48 -2.13
CA ASN A 162 -15.79 -4.93 -2.04
C ASN A 162 -16.97 -5.26 -1.11
N TRP A 163 -17.27 -4.41 -0.12
CA TRP A 163 -18.39 -4.60 0.80
C TRP A 163 -19.74 -4.18 0.21
N ILE A 164 -19.75 -3.21 -0.70
CA ILE A 164 -20.95 -2.79 -1.41
C ILE A 164 -21.16 -3.76 -2.57
N ASN A 165 -21.96 -4.81 -2.36
CA ASN A 165 -22.27 -5.86 -3.33
C ASN A 165 -23.17 -5.37 -4.49
N VAL A 166 -22.95 -4.14 -4.96
CA VAL A 166 -23.64 -3.49 -6.06
C VAL A 166 -22.62 -3.25 -7.15
N TYR A 167 -22.79 -3.93 -8.29
CA TYR A 167 -21.85 -3.86 -9.42
C TYR A 167 -21.52 -2.42 -9.85
N ALA A 168 -22.51 -1.53 -9.89
CA ALA A 168 -22.29 -0.12 -10.23
C ALA A 168 -21.38 0.60 -9.22
N ALA A 169 -21.52 0.32 -7.92
CA ALA A 169 -20.65 0.89 -6.90
C ALA A 169 -19.21 0.39 -7.05
N TYR A 170 -19.03 -0.91 -7.32
CA TYR A 170 -17.72 -1.48 -7.60
C TYR A 170 -17.02 -0.80 -8.79
N VAL A 171 -17.74 -0.61 -9.91
CA VAL A 171 -17.22 0.08 -11.10
C VAL A 171 -16.82 1.53 -10.80
N ILE A 172 -17.71 2.31 -10.19
CA ILE A 172 -17.45 3.71 -9.81
C ILE A 172 -16.21 3.79 -8.90
N GLY A 173 -16.11 2.84 -7.99
CA GLY A 173 -15.01 2.75 -7.07
C GLY A 173 -13.66 2.46 -7.71
N GLN A 174 -13.63 1.56 -8.68
CA GLN A 174 -12.41 1.28 -9.43
C GLN A 174 -11.98 2.48 -10.30
N ILE A 175 -12.94 3.25 -10.82
CA ILE A 175 -12.68 4.54 -11.49
C ILE A 175 -12.09 5.57 -10.51
N LEU A 176 -12.64 5.67 -9.30
CA LEU A 176 -12.09 6.54 -8.25
C LEU A 176 -10.68 6.13 -7.86
N LEU A 177 -10.42 4.83 -7.76
CA LEU A 177 -9.11 4.29 -7.45
C LEU A 177 -8.10 4.57 -8.57
N LEU A 178 -8.53 4.52 -9.84
CA LEU A 178 -7.72 4.94 -10.99
C LEU A 178 -7.36 6.43 -10.90
N PHE A 179 -8.34 7.29 -10.63
CA PHE A 179 -8.11 8.72 -10.44
C PHE A 179 -7.16 8.99 -9.25
N PHE A 180 -7.30 8.21 -8.17
CA PHE A 180 -6.45 8.33 -7.00
C PHE A 180 -5.01 7.87 -7.27
N ILE A 181 -4.80 6.75 -7.96
CA ILE A 181 -3.46 6.31 -8.40
C ILE A 181 -2.84 7.34 -9.34
N PHE A 182 -3.62 7.88 -10.27
CA PHE A 182 -3.16 8.94 -11.17
C PHE A 182 -2.79 10.22 -10.40
N TYR A 183 -3.59 10.61 -9.42
CA TYR A 183 -3.28 11.72 -8.51
C TYR A 183 -1.99 11.46 -7.73
N VAL A 184 -1.81 10.25 -7.18
CA VAL A 184 -0.58 9.86 -6.48
C VAL A 184 0.62 9.92 -7.43
N PHE A 185 0.48 9.40 -8.65
CA PHE A 185 1.52 9.41 -9.68
C PHE A 185 1.91 10.83 -10.09
N LEU A 186 0.95 11.73 -10.33
CA LEU A 186 1.22 13.09 -10.79
C LEU A 186 1.82 13.97 -9.67
N PHE A 187 1.34 13.79 -8.44
CA PHE A 187 1.77 14.53 -7.26
C PHE A 187 2.84 13.79 -6.43
N GLU A 188 3.62 12.90 -7.04
CA GLU A 188 4.66 12.14 -6.36
C GLU A 188 5.89 12.99 -5.99
N HIS A 189 6.15 14.09 -6.70
CA HIS A 189 7.12 15.11 -6.24
C HIS A 189 6.69 15.77 -4.92
N THR A 190 5.42 15.62 -4.54
CA THR A 190 4.84 15.98 -3.25
C THR A 190 4.72 14.79 -2.28
N PHE A 191 5.51 13.72 -2.48
CA PHE A 191 5.70 12.62 -1.52
C PHE A 191 6.88 12.79 -0.56
N GLY A 192 7.84 13.68 -0.83
CA GLY A 192 8.83 14.23 0.12
C GLY A 192 9.11 13.42 1.39
N ILE A 193 9.47 12.13 1.33
CA ILE A 193 10.25 11.57 0.23
C ILE A 193 11.67 12.11 0.44
N ALA A 194 12.06 13.04 -0.44
CA ALA A 194 13.23 13.88 -0.26
C ALA A 194 13.21 14.68 1.05
N ALA A 195 12.14 15.43 1.36
CA ALA A 195 12.04 16.21 2.62
C ALA A 195 12.11 15.34 3.89
N LEU A 196 11.54 14.14 3.87
CA LEU A 196 11.62 13.14 4.96
C LEU A 196 13.05 12.63 5.18
N VAL A 197 13.89 12.68 4.15
CA VAL A 197 15.31 12.29 4.20
C VAL A 197 16.17 13.50 4.60
N ASP A 198 15.78 14.70 4.19
CA ASP A 198 16.49 15.94 4.51
C ASP A 198 16.24 16.38 5.97
N ASP A 199 14.99 16.37 6.47
CA ASP A 199 14.65 16.58 7.89
C ASP A 199 15.39 15.56 8.80
N PHE A 200 15.66 14.36 8.29
CA PHE A 200 16.32 13.28 9.02
C PHE A 200 17.86 13.40 9.00
N LYS A 201 18.44 13.97 7.93
CA LYS A 201 19.86 14.34 7.92
C LYS A 201 20.13 15.46 8.93
N GLU A 202 19.25 16.45 9.02
CA GLU A 202 19.34 17.49 10.04
C GLU A 202 19.21 16.95 11.47
N SER A 203 18.33 15.96 11.72
CA SER A 203 18.25 15.33 13.06
C SER A 203 19.49 14.51 13.41
N LEU A 204 20.11 13.83 12.44
CA LEU A 204 21.35 13.06 12.63
C LEU A 204 22.56 13.97 12.94
N GLU A 205 22.61 15.16 12.34
CA GLU A 205 23.65 16.16 12.61
C GLU A 205 23.41 16.91 13.94
N GLY A 206 22.17 16.98 14.42
CA GLY A 206 21.80 17.55 15.72
C GLY A 206 22.16 16.67 16.92
N ASP A 207 21.99 15.34 16.80
CA ASP A 207 22.32 14.37 17.86
C ASP A 207 23.83 14.07 17.99
N LEU A 208 24.65 14.59 17.07
CA LEU A 208 26.12 14.47 17.09
C LEU A 208 26.83 15.71 17.67
N LYS A 209 26.10 16.68 18.21
CA LYS A 209 26.62 17.84 18.95
C LYS A 209 26.26 17.74 20.44
#